data_AF-A0A3N4I897-F1
#
_entry.id   AF-A0A3N4I897-F1
#
_cell.length_a   1.000
_cell.length_b   1.000
_cell.length_c   1.000
_cell.angle_alpha   90.00
_cell.angle_beta   90.00
_cell.angle_gamma   90.00
#
_symmetry.space_group_name_H-M   'P 1'
#
loop_
_entity.id
_entity.type
_entity.pdbx_description
1 polymer ?
#
loop_
_entity_poly.entity_id
_entity_poly.type
_entity_poly.pdbx_seq_one_letter_code
_entity_poly.pdbx_strand_id
1 'polypeptide(L)'
;MVVHNGFNFTVLSPTAGPLTEYPHPGPEPTPYTKTVYVEIPDSYEPHPFHITLHRLSATTDKTPHGQSFGLALDGFSSAITYICPPTHTDTFTFTGFHIASPDGTNASRKPMHFELLQLSLDSVSPADVDFAKLGTVEVKVTEIATIGAWPKGKNTVRNNGMRVGGGGGVGKAMVGQVEVLSHLASFGHGGVDIPEKPKKDYTVNGDAPVWTVRYIYRSRAALIRLGVVVKKEERAGFGFGLGWLFNGAFWKKEIKKEKNDEKDFYVSEKNQA
;
A
#
# COMPACT_ATOMS: atom_id res chain seq x y z
N MET A 1 1.01 0.65 12.99
CA MET A 1 0.56 -0.72 13.19
C MET A 1 -0.85 -0.89 12.63
N VAL A 2 -1.04 -1.77 11.64
CA VAL A 2 -2.34 -2.03 11.00
C VAL A 2 -2.87 -3.39 11.39
N VAL A 3 -4.07 -3.45 11.97
CA VAL A 3 -4.77 -4.71 12.24
C VAL A 3 -5.79 -4.98 11.14
N HIS A 4 -5.69 -6.13 10.48
CA HIS A 4 -6.64 -6.57 9.45
C HIS A 4 -6.68 -8.10 9.34
N ASN A 5 -7.87 -8.67 9.17
CA ASN A 5 -8.09 -10.12 9.02
C ASN A 5 -7.39 -11.02 10.08
N GLY A 6 -7.34 -10.59 11.34
CA GLY A 6 -6.70 -11.35 12.42
C GLY A 6 -5.16 -11.27 12.44
N PHE A 7 -4.58 -10.40 11.63
CA PHE A 7 -3.13 -10.13 11.60
C PHE A 7 -2.84 -8.68 11.96
N ASN A 8 -1.68 -8.51 12.58
CA ASN A 8 -1.02 -7.25 12.74
C ASN A 8 0.06 -7.12 11.66
N PHE A 9 0.02 -6.04 10.89
CA PHE A 9 1.01 -5.70 9.88
C PHE A 9 1.75 -4.44 10.29
N THR A 10 3.07 -4.42 10.06
CA THR A 10 3.90 -3.25 10.35
C THR A 10 5.02 -3.12 9.34
N VAL A 11 5.18 -1.92 8.78
CA VAL A 11 6.36 -1.56 7.97
C VAL A 11 7.47 -1.11 8.90
N LEU A 12 8.62 -1.77 8.81
CA LEU A 12 9.78 -1.52 9.65
C LEU A 12 10.92 -0.93 8.82
N SER A 13 11.55 0.10 9.35
CA SER A 13 12.93 0.45 9.06
C SER A 13 13.86 -0.44 9.89
N PRO A 14 14.85 -1.13 9.30
CA PRO A 14 15.83 -1.90 10.05
C PRO A 14 16.63 -1.06 11.05
N THR A 15 16.76 0.25 10.81
CA THR A 15 17.55 1.16 11.64
C THR A 15 16.71 1.99 12.62
N ALA A 16 15.50 2.39 12.21
CA ALA A 16 14.64 3.28 13.00
C ALA A 16 13.44 2.56 13.67
N GLY A 17 13.21 1.28 13.39
CA GLY A 17 12.05 0.54 13.89
C GLY A 17 10.78 0.81 13.08
N PRO A 18 9.59 0.69 13.68
CA PRO A 18 8.31 0.91 12.98
C PRO A 18 8.20 2.30 12.37
N LEU A 19 7.80 2.37 11.10
CA LEU A 19 7.50 3.63 10.45
C LEU A 19 6.18 4.21 10.98
N THR A 20 6.07 5.54 10.96
CA THR A 20 4.86 6.23 11.41
C THR A 20 3.74 6.03 10.40
N GLU A 21 2.56 5.66 10.87
CA GLU A 21 1.38 5.42 10.03
C GLU A 21 0.27 6.43 10.33
N TYR A 22 -0.47 6.82 9.30
CA TYR A 22 -1.62 7.71 9.41
C TYR A 22 -2.86 7.08 8.77
N PRO A 23 -4.06 7.34 9.30
CA PRO A 23 -5.30 6.81 8.72
C PRO A 23 -5.54 7.38 7.31
N HIS A 24 -6.06 6.55 6.41
CA HIS A 24 -6.56 7.01 5.12
C HIS A 24 -7.96 7.62 5.30
N PRO A 25 -8.20 8.89 4.89
CA PRO A 25 -9.48 9.57 5.11
C PRO A 25 -10.54 9.25 4.03
N GLY A 26 -10.13 8.65 2.91
CA GLY A 26 -11.00 8.33 1.78
C GLY A 26 -11.72 6.99 1.90
N PRO A 27 -12.66 6.70 0.98
CA PRO A 27 -13.27 5.39 0.89
C PRO A 27 -12.24 4.33 0.49
N GLU A 28 -12.39 3.14 1.06
CA GLU A 28 -11.55 1.99 0.70
C GLU A 28 -11.89 1.49 -0.71
N PRO A 29 -10.92 1.03 -1.51
CA PRO A 29 -11.17 0.50 -2.86
C PRO A 29 -12.11 -0.72 -2.86
N THR A 30 -12.07 -1.54 -1.81
CA THR A 30 -12.94 -2.68 -1.61
C THR A 30 -13.29 -2.82 -0.12
N PRO A 31 -14.38 -3.53 0.24
CA PRO A 31 -14.71 -3.82 1.64
C PRO A 31 -13.63 -4.63 2.39
N TYR A 32 -12.73 -5.30 1.66
CA TYR A 32 -11.68 -6.15 2.21
C TYR A 32 -10.30 -5.48 2.17
N THR A 33 -10.24 -4.20 1.76
CA THR A 33 -9.00 -3.41 1.74
C THR A 33 -8.94 -2.52 2.97
N LYS A 34 -7.77 -2.49 3.62
CA LYS A 34 -7.43 -1.49 4.63
C LYS A 34 -6.28 -0.64 4.12
N THR A 35 -6.53 0.64 3.92
CA THR A 35 -5.54 1.61 3.42
C THR A 35 -5.02 2.47 4.57
N VAL A 36 -3.71 2.66 4.61
CA VAL A 36 -3.03 3.58 5.54
C VAL A 36 -1.94 4.34 4.81
N TYR A 37 -1.64 5.55 5.27
CA TYR A 37 -0.42 6.25 4.87
C TYR A 37 0.74 5.81 5.75
N VAL A 38 1.94 5.74 5.18
CA VAL A 38 3.17 5.54 5.94
C VAL A 38 4.18 6.65 5.62
N GLU A 39 4.76 7.23 6.66
CA GLU A 39 5.79 8.26 6.54
C GLU A 39 7.14 7.63 6.25
N ILE A 40 7.74 8.03 5.14
CA ILE A 40 9.13 7.68 4.84
C ILE A 40 10.03 8.76 5.44
N PRO A 41 11.11 8.38 6.16
CA PRO A 41 12.12 9.32 6.62
C PRO A 41 12.70 10.11 5.46
N ASP A 42 12.81 11.43 5.62
CA ASP A 42 13.44 12.29 4.61
C ASP A 42 14.96 12.00 4.56
N SER A 43 15.36 11.16 3.60
CA SER A 43 16.75 10.75 3.39
C SER A 43 17.10 10.82 1.90
N TYR A 44 18.30 11.31 1.58
CA TYR A 44 18.83 11.27 0.22
C TYR A 44 19.28 9.87 -0.19
N GLU A 45 19.64 9.03 0.78
CA GLU A 45 20.04 7.64 0.54
C GLU A 45 18.84 6.70 0.53
N PRO A 46 18.87 5.62 -0.27
CA PRO A 46 17.86 4.55 -0.25
C PRO A 46 17.62 4.03 1.17
N HIS A 47 16.37 4.07 1.62
CA HIS A 47 15.99 3.65 2.97
C HIS A 47 15.47 2.21 2.96
N PRO A 48 16.21 1.22 3.51
CA PRO A 48 15.74 -0.15 3.51
C PRO A 48 14.48 -0.30 4.37
N PHE A 49 13.58 -1.20 3.97
CA PHE A 49 12.40 -1.51 4.77
C PHE A 49 12.02 -2.98 4.69
N HIS A 50 11.35 -3.45 5.74
CA HIS A 50 10.76 -4.77 5.85
C HIS A 50 9.28 -4.67 6.20
N ILE A 51 8.52 -5.73 5.95
CA ILE A 51 7.13 -5.81 6.41
C ILE A 51 7.01 -7.02 7.31
N THR A 52 6.60 -6.78 8.55
CA THR A 52 6.29 -7.85 9.50
C THR A 52 4.79 -8.08 9.52
N LEU A 53 4.43 -9.35 9.70
CA LEU A 53 3.07 -9.77 9.97
C LEU A 53 3.06 -10.76 11.12
N HIS A 54 2.19 -10.51 12.09
CA HIS A 54 2.03 -11.31 13.29
C HIS A 54 0.57 -11.68 13.44
N ARG A 55 0.27 -12.97 13.61
CA ARG A 55 -1.09 -13.44 13.84
C ARG A 55 -1.52 -13.08 15.26
N LEU A 56 -2.65 -12.39 15.43
CA LEU A 56 -3.12 -11.93 16.74
C LEU A 56 -3.61 -13.07 17.65
N SER A 57 -4.18 -14.12 17.07
CA SER A 57 -4.65 -15.30 17.78
C SER A 57 -4.50 -16.52 16.89
N ALA A 58 -4.00 -17.64 17.44
CA ALA A 58 -4.09 -18.92 16.75
C ALA A 58 -5.56 -19.20 16.41
N THR A 59 -5.85 -19.61 15.19
CA THR A 59 -7.19 -20.09 14.86
C THR A 59 -7.37 -21.40 15.65
N THR A 60 -8.27 -21.38 16.63
CA THR A 60 -8.60 -22.56 17.47
C THR A 60 -9.37 -23.62 16.70
N ASP A 61 -9.89 -23.25 15.53
CA ASP A 61 -10.70 -24.14 14.72
C ASP A 61 -9.83 -25.06 13.87
N LYS A 62 -10.20 -26.33 13.84
CA LYS A 62 -9.65 -27.40 13.00
C LYS A 62 -9.93 -27.15 11.50
N THR A 63 -9.99 -25.90 11.06
CA THR A 63 -10.14 -25.56 9.65
C THR A 63 -8.87 -26.00 8.92
N PRO A 64 -8.98 -26.74 7.79
CA PRO A 64 -7.83 -27.10 6.97
C PRO A 64 -7.19 -25.89 6.27
N HIS A 65 -7.79 -24.71 6.45
CA HIS A 65 -7.45 -23.51 5.73
C HIS A 65 -6.29 -22.76 6.39
N GLY A 66 -5.24 -22.53 5.62
CA GLY A 66 -4.19 -21.58 5.96
C GLY A 66 -4.37 -20.28 5.18
N GLN A 67 -3.37 -19.41 5.27
CA GLN A 67 -3.36 -18.16 4.53
C GLN A 67 -2.07 -18.02 3.74
N SER A 68 -2.18 -17.57 2.50
CA SER A 68 -1.04 -17.11 1.71
C SER A 68 -0.95 -15.60 1.73
N PHE A 69 0.26 -15.07 1.86
CA PHE A 69 0.60 -13.66 1.88
C PHE A 69 1.39 -13.32 0.62
N GLY A 70 0.76 -12.60 -0.30
CA GLY A 70 1.40 -12.00 -1.46
C GLY A 70 1.82 -10.59 -1.18
N LEU A 71 3.06 -10.24 -1.56
CA LEU A 71 3.55 -8.88 -1.51
C LEU A 71 3.49 -8.27 -2.92
N ALA A 72 2.94 -7.08 -3.05
CA ALA A 72 3.08 -6.25 -4.22
C ALA A 72 3.67 -4.88 -3.84
N LEU A 73 4.47 -4.34 -4.75
CA LEU A 73 5.20 -3.10 -4.59
C LEU A 73 5.09 -2.30 -5.88
N ASP A 74 4.51 -1.10 -5.81
CA ASP A 74 4.30 -0.23 -6.96
C ASP A 74 3.59 -0.92 -8.14
N GLY A 75 2.66 -1.81 -7.83
CA GLY A 75 1.92 -2.63 -8.81
C GLY A 75 2.63 -3.93 -9.21
N PHE A 76 3.90 -4.13 -8.90
CA PHE A 76 4.62 -5.39 -9.18
C PHE A 76 4.35 -6.41 -8.08
N SER A 77 4.07 -7.65 -8.44
CA SER A 77 3.86 -8.73 -7.47
C SER A 77 5.13 -9.56 -7.28
N SER A 78 5.48 -9.86 -6.03
CA SER A 78 6.57 -10.75 -5.67
C SER A 78 6.32 -12.15 -6.26
N ALA A 79 7.38 -12.74 -6.80
CA ALA A 79 7.36 -14.10 -7.35
C ALA A 79 7.18 -15.17 -6.26
N ILE A 80 7.35 -14.84 -4.99
CA ILE A 80 7.14 -15.75 -3.86
C ILE A 80 6.10 -15.15 -2.92
N THR A 81 5.18 -16.01 -2.49
CA THR A 81 4.19 -15.79 -1.43
C THR A 81 4.59 -16.59 -0.20
N TYR A 82 4.38 -16.01 0.98
CA TYR A 82 4.53 -16.76 2.23
C TYR A 82 3.25 -17.50 2.55
N ILE A 83 3.36 -18.64 3.21
CA ILE A 83 2.22 -19.41 3.67
C ILE A 83 2.28 -19.53 5.18
N CYS A 84 1.16 -19.20 5.82
CA CYS A 84 0.93 -19.39 7.24
C CYS A 84 -0.10 -20.52 7.45
N PRO A 85 0.33 -21.68 7.95
CA PRO A 85 -0.57 -22.71 8.44
C PRO A 85 -1.50 -22.17 9.54
N PRO A 86 -2.72 -22.71 9.73
CA PRO A 86 -3.68 -22.23 10.74
C PRO A 86 -3.15 -22.28 12.18
N THR A 87 -2.28 -23.24 12.48
CA THR A 87 -1.71 -23.42 13.83
C THR A 87 -0.47 -22.57 14.11
N HIS A 88 0.05 -21.84 13.11
CA HIS A 88 1.28 -21.08 13.26
C HIS A 88 1.01 -19.71 13.89
N THR A 89 1.75 -19.36 14.94
CA THR A 89 1.64 -18.08 15.65
C THR A 89 2.84 -17.16 15.44
N ASP A 90 3.84 -17.59 14.67
CA ASP A 90 5.09 -16.84 14.57
C ASP A 90 4.94 -15.59 13.69
N THR A 91 5.89 -14.69 13.86
CA THR A 91 6.00 -13.49 13.01
C THR A 91 6.64 -13.87 11.68
N PHE A 92 6.02 -13.50 10.57
CA PHE A 92 6.64 -13.57 9.26
C PHE A 92 7.17 -12.20 8.88
N THR A 93 8.33 -12.18 8.23
CA THR A 93 8.94 -10.93 7.78
C THR A 93 9.28 -11.00 6.31
N PHE A 94 8.63 -10.15 5.52
CA PHE A 94 9.09 -9.82 4.18
C PHE A 94 10.34 -8.96 4.29
N THR A 95 11.49 -9.62 4.21
CA THR A 95 12.82 -9.00 4.25
C THR A 95 13.40 -8.78 2.85
N GLY A 96 12.58 -8.92 1.81
CA GLY A 96 12.97 -8.77 0.42
C GLY A 96 11.83 -9.07 -0.54
N PHE A 97 12.02 -8.65 -1.79
CA PHE A 97 11.10 -8.88 -2.89
C PHE A 97 11.68 -9.91 -3.85
N HIS A 98 10.88 -10.88 -4.26
CA HIS A 98 11.37 -11.97 -5.11
C HIS A 98 11.04 -11.67 -6.56
N ILE A 99 12.05 -11.72 -7.43
CA ILE A 99 11.91 -11.52 -8.87
C ILE A 99 12.15 -12.87 -9.54
N ALA A 100 11.14 -13.36 -10.26
CA ALA A 100 11.27 -14.59 -11.03
C ALA A 100 12.31 -14.40 -12.16
N SER A 101 13.13 -15.42 -12.40
CA SER A 101 13.97 -15.47 -13.60
C SER A 101 13.09 -15.51 -14.87
N PRO A 102 13.59 -15.01 -16.02
CA PRO A 102 12.81 -14.97 -17.27
C PRO A 102 12.30 -16.34 -17.73
N ASP A 103 13.10 -17.38 -17.51
CA ASP A 103 12.77 -18.79 -17.80
C ASP A 103 11.76 -19.38 -16.80
N GLY A 104 11.43 -18.66 -15.72
CA GLY A 104 10.49 -19.10 -14.72
C GLY A 104 11.00 -20.31 -13.92
N THR A 105 12.31 -20.53 -13.79
CA THR A 105 12.86 -21.65 -13.02
C THR A 105 13.28 -21.25 -11.61
N ASN A 106 13.83 -20.05 -11.45
CA ASN A 106 14.38 -19.53 -10.20
C ASN A 106 13.66 -18.25 -9.78
N ALA A 107 13.91 -17.82 -8.55
CA ALA A 107 13.61 -16.47 -8.10
C ALA A 107 14.82 -15.89 -7.36
N SER A 108 15.17 -14.66 -7.69
CA SER A 108 16.20 -13.91 -6.99
C SER A 108 15.54 -13.04 -5.93
N ARG A 109 15.98 -13.15 -4.68
CA ARG A 109 15.52 -12.26 -3.62
C ARG A 109 16.33 -10.97 -3.63
N LYS A 110 15.63 -9.84 -3.73
CA LYS A 110 16.22 -8.49 -3.70
C LYS A 110 15.84 -7.75 -2.42
N PRO A 111 16.73 -6.97 -1.81
CA PRO A 111 16.37 -6.07 -0.72
C PRO A 111 15.42 -4.98 -1.23
N MET A 112 14.54 -4.50 -0.35
CA MET A 112 13.55 -3.46 -0.65
C MET A 112 13.98 -2.14 -0.02
N HIS A 113 13.91 -1.07 -0.80
CA HIS A 113 14.25 0.28 -0.32
C HIS A 113 13.18 1.27 -0.76
N PHE A 114 12.96 2.29 0.06
CA PHE A 114 12.34 3.53 -0.39
C PHE A 114 13.42 4.45 -0.95
N GLU A 115 13.23 4.91 -2.18
CA GLU A 115 14.12 5.86 -2.83
C GLU A 115 13.36 7.11 -3.23
N LEU A 116 14.01 8.27 -3.13
CA LEU A 116 13.44 9.51 -3.66
C LEU A 116 13.16 9.36 -5.15
N LEU A 117 11.98 9.82 -5.57
CA LEU A 117 11.64 9.89 -6.98
C LEU A 117 12.56 10.94 -7.63
N GLN A 118 13.50 10.49 -8.45
CA GLN A 118 14.27 11.36 -9.32
C GLN A 118 13.58 11.34 -10.69
N LEU A 119 12.92 12.43 -11.05
CA LEU A 119 12.33 12.60 -12.38
C LEU A 119 13.49 12.56 -13.39
N SER A 120 13.55 11.51 -14.21
CA SER A 120 14.45 11.52 -15.37
C SER A 120 13.79 12.31 -16.51
N LEU A 121 14.61 13.00 -17.29
CA LEU A 121 14.19 13.77 -18.47
C LEU A 121 13.81 12.88 -19.67
N ASP A 122 14.07 11.57 -19.59
CA ASP A 122 13.91 10.66 -20.71
C ASP A 122 12.59 9.88 -20.60
N SER A 123 11.67 10.21 -21.49
CA SER A 123 10.36 9.57 -21.60
C SER A 123 10.48 8.14 -22.12
N VAL A 124 10.41 7.15 -21.21
CA VAL A 124 10.23 5.74 -21.61
C VAL A 124 8.73 5.45 -21.79
N SER A 125 8.38 4.68 -22.82
CA SER A 125 7.01 4.32 -23.16
C SER A 125 6.27 3.64 -21.98
N PRO A 126 5.10 4.14 -21.55
CA PRO A 126 4.43 3.78 -20.29
C PRO A 126 3.48 2.58 -20.36
N ALA A 127 3.60 1.69 -21.36
CA ALA A 127 2.52 0.75 -21.72
C ALA A 127 2.08 -0.22 -20.62
N ASP A 128 2.93 -0.52 -19.62
CA ASP A 128 2.66 -1.57 -18.62
C ASP A 128 2.61 -1.06 -17.16
N VAL A 129 2.65 0.26 -16.92
CA VAL A 129 2.69 0.83 -15.56
C VAL A 129 1.30 1.27 -15.10
N ASP A 130 0.77 0.60 -14.08
CA ASP A 130 -0.44 1.03 -13.38
C ASP A 130 -0.12 2.20 -12.45
N PHE A 131 -0.21 3.43 -12.98
CA PHE A 131 0.08 4.67 -12.24
C PHE A 131 -0.72 4.82 -10.94
N ALA A 132 -1.91 4.21 -10.83
CA ALA A 132 -2.73 4.25 -9.63
C ALA A 132 -2.14 3.40 -8.49
N LYS A 133 -1.24 2.46 -8.79
CA LYS A 133 -0.55 1.60 -7.83
C LYS A 133 0.84 2.07 -7.47
N LEU A 134 1.38 3.07 -8.15
CA LEU A 134 2.68 3.65 -7.78
C LEU A 134 2.62 4.31 -6.41
N GLY A 135 3.73 4.22 -5.67
CA GLY A 135 3.81 4.74 -4.33
C GLY A 135 3.03 3.90 -3.32
N THR A 136 2.88 2.59 -3.58
CA THR A 136 2.15 1.70 -2.67
C THR A 136 2.86 0.37 -2.40
N VAL A 137 2.69 -0.11 -1.17
CA VAL A 137 3.01 -1.47 -0.76
C VAL A 137 1.70 -2.18 -0.45
N GLU A 138 1.43 -3.30 -1.08
CA GLU A 138 0.22 -4.10 -0.82
C GLU A 138 0.59 -5.48 -0.29
N VAL A 139 0.01 -5.86 0.84
CA VAL A 139 0.05 -7.24 1.33
C VAL A 139 -1.33 -7.85 1.14
N LYS A 140 -1.41 -8.83 0.24
CA LYS A 140 -2.63 -9.57 -0.09
C LYS A 140 -2.66 -10.86 0.71
N VAL A 141 -3.76 -11.07 1.42
CA VAL A 141 -4.04 -12.28 2.20
C VAL A 141 -5.12 -13.06 1.46
N THR A 142 -4.81 -14.30 1.13
CA THR A 142 -5.74 -15.20 0.46
C THR A 142 -5.86 -16.47 1.28
N GLU A 143 -7.08 -16.96 1.43
CA GLU A 143 -7.34 -18.23 2.08
C GLU A 143 -6.95 -19.39 1.16
N ILE A 144 -6.27 -20.39 1.71
CA ILE A 144 -5.80 -21.55 0.97
C ILE A 144 -6.15 -22.83 1.71
N ALA A 145 -6.38 -23.92 0.97
CA ALA A 145 -6.48 -25.27 1.52
C ALA A 145 -5.28 -26.09 1.06
N THR A 146 -4.67 -26.88 1.95
CA THR A 146 -3.56 -27.76 1.52
C THR A 146 -4.07 -28.97 0.75
N ILE A 147 -3.30 -29.42 -0.24
CA ILE A 147 -3.58 -30.65 -1.00
C ILE A 147 -3.07 -31.90 -0.23
N GLY A 148 -2.53 -31.71 0.98
CA GLY A 148 -2.05 -32.76 1.87
C GLY A 148 -1.70 -32.25 3.27
N ALA A 149 -0.80 -32.94 3.97
CA ALA A 149 -0.29 -32.46 5.25
C ALA A 149 0.55 -31.19 5.06
N TRP A 150 0.41 -30.25 5.99
CA TRP A 150 1.26 -29.05 6.03
C TRP A 150 2.74 -29.44 6.03
N PRO A 151 3.53 -29.00 5.04
CA PRO A 151 4.94 -29.39 4.96
C PRO A 151 5.69 -28.82 6.17
N LYS A 152 6.25 -29.70 7.01
CA LYS A 152 7.04 -29.29 8.17
C LYS A 152 8.25 -28.47 7.70
N GLY A 153 8.36 -27.23 8.19
CA GLY A 153 9.49 -26.35 7.92
C GLY A 153 9.47 -25.65 6.55
N LYS A 154 8.40 -25.79 5.74
CA LYS A 154 8.24 -25.02 4.49
C LYS A 154 7.11 -24.01 4.62
N ASN A 155 7.48 -22.74 4.72
CA ASN A 155 6.56 -21.62 4.92
C ASN A 155 6.47 -20.68 3.70
N THR A 156 6.95 -21.12 2.54
CA THR A 156 7.02 -20.31 1.31
C THR A 156 6.58 -21.12 0.11
N VAL A 157 5.82 -20.49 -0.80
CA VAL A 157 5.53 -21.06 -2.11
C VAL A 157 5.65 -19.99 -3.19
N ARG A 158 6.03 -20.43 -4.38
CA ARG A 158 6.16 -19.60 -5.56
C ARG A 158 4.79 -19.24 -6.15
N ASN A 159 4.61 -17.95 -6.42
CA ASN A 159 3.49 -17.43 -7.19
C ASN A 159 3.96 -17.13 -8.63
N ASN A 160 3.05 -17.22 -9.58
CA ASN A 160 3.23 -16.61 -10.90
C ASN A 160 2.96 -15.10 -10.77
N GLY A 161 3.82 -14.39 -10.04
CA GLY A 161 3.82 -12.92 -10.01
C GLY A 161 4.10 -12.35 -11.41
N MET A 162 3.78 -11.07 -11.60
CA MET A 162 4.04 -10.38 -12.86
C MET A 162 5.51 -10.56 -13.24
N ARG A 163 5.75 -11.22 -14.38
CA ARG A 163 7.09 -11.48 -14.88
C ARG A 163 7.60 -10.15 -15.42
N VAL A 164 8.53 -9.53 -14.69
CA VAL A 164 9.23 -8.36 -15.19
C VAL A 164 10.02 -8.83 -16.42
N GLY A 165 9.53 -8.53 -17.62
CA GLY A 165 10.28 -8.73 -18.86
C GLY A 165 11.66 -8.11 -18.65
N GLY A 166 12.71 -8.88 -18.88
CA GLY A 166 14.06 -8.65 -18.35
C GLY A 166 14.46 -7.18 -18.20
N GLY A 167 14.44 -6.68 -16.96
CA GLY A 167 15.00 -5.36 -16.63
C GLY A 167 14.15 -4.53 -15.66
N GLY A 168 14.23 -4.83 -14.37
CA GLY A 168 13.96 -3.88 -13.27
C GLY A 168 12.49 -3.58 -12.94
N GLY A 169 12.20 -3.34 -11.67
CA GLY A 169 10.94 -2.68 -11.28
C GLY A 169 10.80 -1.31 -11.97
N VAL A 170 9.66 -0.61 -11.78
CA VAL A 170 9.43 0.72 -12.38
C VAL A 170 10.67 1.57 -12.25
N GLY A 171 11.32 1.79 -13.41
CA GLY A 171 12.48 2.64 -13.49
C GLY A 171 12.06 4.07 -13.18
N LYS A 172 12.94 4.82 -12.52
CA LYS A 172 12.75 6.24 -12.20
C LYS A 172 12.33 7.10 -13.41
N ALA A 173 12.71 6.69 -14.62
CA ALA A 173 12.36 7.29 -15.91
C ALA A 173 10.90 7.05 -16.39
N MET A 174 10.18 6.10 -15.79
CA MET A 174 8.81 5.73 -16.22
C MET A 174 7.72 6.55 -15.51
N VAL A 175 8.08 7.42 -14.55
CA VAL A 175 7.14 8.15 -13.68
C VAL A 175 7.24 9.65 -13.92
N GLY A 176 6.85 10.09 -15.11
CA GLY A 176 6.89 11.51 -15.50
C GLY A 176 5.64 12.33 -15.12
N GLN A 177 4.53 11.69 -14.72
CA GLN A 177 3.21 12.36 -14.69
C GLN A 177 2.47 12.31 -13.34
N VAL A 178 3.09 11.90 -12.23
CA VAL A 178 2.38 11.77 -10.94
C VAL A 178 2.87 12.80 -9.94
N GLU A 179 2.17 13.93 -9.85
CA GLU A 179 2.53 15.12 -9.03
C GLU A 179 2.64 14.86 -7.52
N VAL A 180 2.14 13.72 -7.03
CA VAL A 180 2.04 13.39 -5.59
C VAL A 180 3.02 12.29 -5.16
N LEU A 181 3.83 11.74 -6.08
CA LEU A 181 4.84 10.74 -5.73
C LEU A 181 6.12 11.41 -5.26
N SER A 182 6.47 11.20 -3.99
CA SER A 182 7.76 11.64 -3.43
C SER A 182 8.86 10.58 -3.56
N HIS A 183 8.45 9.31 -3.57
CA HIS A 183 9.33 8.16 -3.46
C HIS A 183 8.83 7.05 -4.38
N LEU A 184 9.74 6.18 -4.79
CA LEU A 184 9.46 4.89 -5.40
C LEU A 184 10.18 3.82 -4.60
N ALA A 185 9.68 2.60 -4.67
CA ALA A 185 10.39 1.50 -4.09
C ALA A 185 11.30 0.84 -5.13
N SER A 186 12.53 0.56 -4.71
CA SER A 186 13.55 -0.05 -5.56
C SER A 186 13.94 -1.43 -5.06
N PHE A 187 14.56 -2.19 -5.96
CA PHE A 187 15.15 -3.49 -5.67
C PHE A 187 16.66 -3.40 -5.88
N GLY A 188 17.45 -3.84 -4.90
CA GLY A 188 18.92 -3.78 -5.00
C GLY A 188 19.54 -4.68 -6.08
N HIS A 189 20.82 -4.45 -6.39
CA HIS A 189 21.64 -5.35 -7.22
C HIS A 189 22.10 -6.58 -6.43
N GLY A 190 22.26 -7.73 -7.09
CA GLY A 190 22.58 -9.00 -6.43
C GLY A 190 21.38 -9.64 -5.73
N GLY A 191 21.41 -10.95 -5.53
CA GLY A 191 20.35 -11.71 -4.89
C GLY A 191 20.78 -13.16 -4.73
N VAL A 192 20.32 -13.81 -3.66
CA VAL A 192 20.50 -15.26 -3.54
C VAL A 192 19.47 -15.89 -4.46
N ASP A 193 19.94 -16.64 -5.46
CA ASP A 193 19.07 -17.48 -6.25
C ASP A 193 18.53 -18.57 -5.33
N ILE A 194 17.21 -18.63 -5.20
CA ILE A 194 16.54 -19.69 -4.45
C ILE A 194 16.05 -20.68 -5.51
N PRO A 195 16.78 -21.80 -5.75
CA PRO A 195 16.31 -22.86 -6.62
C PRO A 195 15.16 -23.57 -5.89
N GLU A 196 13.92 -23.29 -6.28
CA GLU A 196 12.79 -24.06 -5.81
C GLU A 196 11.76 -24.23 -6.92
N LYS A 197 11.54 -25.49 -7.33
CA LYS A 197 10.47 -25.84 -8.27
C LYS A 197 9.14 -25.47 -7.60
N PRO A 198 8.22 -24.75 -8.29
CA PRO A 198 6.88 -24.51 -7.76
C PRO A 198 6.20 -25.84 -7.50
N LYS A 199 6.05 -26.23 -6.22
CA LYS A 199 5.18 -27.31 -5.82
C LYS A 199 3.81 -26.73 -5.49
N LYS A 200 2.78 -27.15 -6.22
CA LYS A 200 1.40 -26.85 -5.89
C LYS A 200 0.97 -27.78 -4.74
N ASP A 201 1.37 -27.42 -3.52
CA ASP A 201 0.99 -28.17 -2.32
C ASP A 201 -0.32 -27.63 -1.68
N TYR A 202 -0.96 -26.65 -2.32
CA TYR A 202 -2.21 -26.02 -1.87
C TYR A 202 -3.10 -25.58 -3.04
N THR A 203 -4.38 -25.42 -2.75
CA THR A 203 -5.39 -24.75 -3.59
C THR A 203 -5.79 -23.42 -2.96
N VAL A 204 -6.04 -22.42 -3.80
CA VAL A 204 -6.65 -21.17 -3.35
C VAL A 204 -8.15 -21.39 -3.19
N ASN A 205 -8.72 -20.93 -2.07
CA ASN A 205 -10.16 -20.90 -1.91
C ASN A 205 -10.71 -19.74 -2.75
N GLY A 206 -11.31 -20.05 -3.91
CA GLY A 206 -11.81 -19.05 -4.85
C GLY A 206 -13.04 -18.27 -4.36
N ASP A 207 -13.76 -18.82 -3.38
CA ASP A 207 -14.97 -18.20 -2.82
C ASP A 207 -14.64 -17.25 -1.65
N ALA A 208 -13.44 -17.38 -1.07
CA ALA A 208 -12.98 -16.52 0.00
C ALA A 208 -12.54 -15.14 -0.54
N PRO A 209 -12.84 -14.04 0.16
CA PRO A 209 -12.39 -12.72 -0.25
C PRO A 209 -10.86 -12.60 -0.17
N VAL A 210 -10.29 -11.71 -0.98
CA VAL A 210 -8.87 -11.34 -0.89
C VAL A 210 -8.74 -10.11 0.00
N TRP A 211 -8.28 -10.29 1.23
CA TRP A 211 -8.01 -9.17 2.12
C TRP A 211 -6.71 -8.49 1.73
N THR A 212 -6.70 -7.16 1.73
CA THR A 212 -5.51 -6.39 1.33
C THR A 212 -5.20 -5.33 2.37
N VAL A 213 -3.95 -5.27 2.80
CA VAL A 213 -3.41 -4.08 3.50
C VAL A 213 -2.62 -3.28 2.50
N ARG A 214 -3.04 -2.03 2.27
CA ARG A 214 -2.44 -1.11 1.30
C ARG A 214 -1.77 0.05 2.03
N TYR A 215 -0.45 0.09 2.01
CA TYR A 215 0.32 1.23 2.49
C TYR A 215 0.57 2.20 1.35
N ILE A 216 0.12 3.45 1.50
CA ILE A 216 0.48 4.56 0.62
C ILE A 216 1.67 5.27 1.26
N TYR A 217 2.87 5.08 0.71
CA TYR A 217 4.08 5.60 1.33
C TYR A 217 4.45 6.97 0.77
N ARG A 218 4.73 7.95 1.63
CA ARG A 218 5.01 9.33 1.20
C ARG A 218 5.99 10.00 2.16
N SER A 219 6.73 11.00 1.67
CA SER A 219 7.50 11.89 2.53
C SER A 219 6.57 12.69 3.45
N ARG A 220 7.10 13.17 4.57
CA ARG A 220 6.35 14.03 5.49
C ARG A 220 5.78 15.27 4.79
N ALA A 221 6.58 15.91 3.94
CA ALA A 221 6.16 17.08 3.19
C ALA A 221 4.97 16.78 2.25
N ALA A 222 4.96 15.62 1.58
CA ALA A 222 3.85 15.21 0.74
C ALA A 222 2.58 14.93 1.57
N LEU A 223 2.72 14.29 2.74
CA LEU A 223 1.59 14.05 3.65
C LEU A 223 0.99 15.36 4.19
N ILE A 224 1.80 16.39 4.44
CA ILE A 224 1.30 17.72 4.81
C ILE A 224 0.51 18.36 3.66
N ARG A 225 1.01 18.29 2.42
CA ARG A 225 0.32 18.82 1.24
C ARG A 225 -1.02 18.13 0.99
N LEU A 226 -1.10 16.84 1.30
CA LEU A 226 -2.34 16.05 1.24
C LEU A 226 -3.29 16.31 2.40
N GLY A 227 -2.90 17.13 3.39
CA GLY A 227 -3.70 17.37 4.59
C GLY A 227 -3.79 16.18 5.55
N VAL A 228 -2.97 15.13 5.34
CA VAL A 228 -2.91 13.95 6.22
C VAL A 228 -2.18 14.29 7.52
N VAL A 229 -1.12 15.10 7.43
CA VAL A 229 -0.37 15.60 8.57
C VAL A 229 -0.64 17.09 8.74
N VAL A 230 -1.13 17.48 9.92
CA VAL A 230 -1.29 18.91 10.24
C VAL A 230 0.09 19.49 10.46
N LYS A 231 0.42 20.57 9.75
CA LYS A 231 1.63 21.35 10.00
C LYS A 231 1.53 21.86 11.43
N LYS A 232 2.34 21.33 12.34
CA LYS A 232 2.58 22.05 13.60
C LYS A 232 3.23 23.36 13.17
N GLU A 233 2.49 24.45 13.28
CA GLU A 233 3.11 25.75 13.38
C GLU A 233 4.05 25.64 14.58
N GLU A 234 5.34 25.51 14.30
CA GLU A 234 6.33 25.87 15.28
C GLU A 234 5.96 27.30 15.65
N ARG A 235 5.36 27.47 16.83
CA ARG A 235 5.31 28.76 17.48
C ARG A 235 6.76 29.14 17.62
N ALA A 236 7.27 29.85 16.63
CA ALA A 236 8.49 30.61 16.72
C ALA A 236 8.38 31.30 18.07
N GLY A 237 9.30 30.98 18.97
CA GLY A 237 9.42 31.60 20.27
C GLY A 237 9.71 33.09 20.06
N PHE A 238 8.69 33.85 19.69
CA PHE A 238 8.62 35.25 19.98
C PHE A 238 8.14 35.32 21.42
N GLY A 239 9.12 35.51 22.31
CA GLY A 239 8.85 36.18 23.56
C GLY A 239 8.01 37.45 23.30
N PHE A 240 7.21 37.76 24.30
CA PHE A 240 6.29 38.90 24.40
C PHE A 240 4.91 38.72 23.75
N GLY A 241 3.99 38.20 24.58
CA GLY A 241 2.73 38.88 24.93
C GLY A 241 1.69 39.14 23.82
N LEU A 242 0.44 38.74 24.10
CA LEU A 242 -0.81 39.12 23.40
C LEU A 242 -1.34 38.18 22.30
N GLY A 243 -1.21 36.87 22.45
CA GLY A 243 -1.88 35.89 21.58
C GLY A 243 -3.30 35.47 21.99
N TRP A 244 -3.87 36.01 23.07
CA TRP A 244 -5.16 35.55 23.62
C TRP A 244 -6.40 36.26 23.04
N LEU A 245 -6.25 37.04 21.96
CA LEU A 245 -7.34 37.85 21.39
C LEU A 245 -8.00 37.33 20.11
N PHE A 246 -7.58 36.19 19.55
CA PHE A 246 -8.21 35.65 18.35
C PHE A 246 -8.64 34.19 18.54
N ASN A 247 -9.55 33.98 19.49
CA ASN A 247 -10.36 32.77 19.57
C ASN A 247 -11.83 33.18 19.63
N GLY A 248 -12.42 33.47 18.47
CA GLY A 248 -13.85 33.78 18.40
C GLY A 248 -14.27 34.60 17.21
N ALA A 249 -14.14 34.08 15.99
CA ALA A 249 -14.99 34.45 14.86
C ALA A 249 -14.56 33.66 13.61
N PHE A 250 -14.98 32.40 13.44
CA PHE A 250 -15.12 31.81 12.09
C PHE A 250 -15.94 30.50 12.12
N TRP A 251 -17.02 30.47 12.89
CA TRP A 251 -18.09 29.46 12.75
C TRP A 251 -19.43 30.17 12.63
N LYS A 252 -19.74 30.60 11.40
CA LYS A 252 -21.10 30.86 10.88
C LYS A 252 -20.97 31.22 9.40
N LYS A 253 -21.03 30.20 8.52
CA LYS A 253 -21.58 30.41 7.18
C LYS A 253 -23.00 29.88 7.20
N GLU A 254 -23.90 30.83 7.30
CA GLU A 254 -25.34 30.66 7.19
C GLU A 254 -25.70 30.07 5.83
N ILE A 255 -26.52 29.03 5.88
CA ILE A 255 -27.37 28.59 4.78
C ILE A 255 -28.47 29.65 4.66
N LYS A 256 -28.39 30.54 3.65
CA LYS A 256 -29.53 31.36 3.23
C LYS A 256 -30.13 30.74 1.97
N LYS A 257 -31.28 30.10 2.18
CA LYS A 257 -32.32 29.88 1.16
C LYS A 257 -32.87 31.24 0.76
N GLU A 258 -32.75 31.63 -0.50
CA GLU A 258 -33.65 32.61 -1.10
C GLU A 258 -34.78 31.85 -1.80
N LYS A 259 -35.97 32.00 -1.20
CA LYS A 259 -37.27 31.90 -1.86
C LYS A 259 -37.71 33.33 -2.18
N ASN A 260 -38.60 33.42 -3.18
CA ASN A 260 -39.35 34.59 -3.65
C ASN A 260 -38.58 35.43 -4.69
N ASP A 261 -39.13 35.79 -5.85
CA ASP A 261 -40.51 36.16 -6.10
C ASP A 261 -41.11 35.59 -7.39
N GLU A 262 -42.36 35.18 -7.22
CA GLU A 262 -43.44 35.06 -8.18
C GLU A 262 -43.90 36.48 -8.56
N LYS A 263 -43.97 36.81 -9.86
CA LYS A 263 -45.08 37.57 -10.46
C LYS A 263 -44.94 37.75 -11.98
N ASP A 264 -45.99 37.29 -12.64
CA ASP A 264 -46.65 37.84 -13.82
C ASP A 264 -45.87 37.87 -15.15
N PHE A 265 -46.27 37.01 -16.09
CA PHE A 265 -47.00 37.47 -17.28
C PHE A 265 -47.75 36.31 -17.96
N TYR A 266 -49.07 36.50 -18.04
CA TYR A 266 -50.05 35.71 -18.79
C TYR A 266 -49.88 35.88 -20.32
N VAL A 267 -50.66 35.09 -21.08
CA VAL A 267 -50.95 35.12 -22.55
C VAL A 267 -50.05 34.17 -23.35
N SER A 268 -50.52 33.15 -24.08
CA SER A 268 -51.86 32.65 -24.42
C SER A 268 -51.75 31.22 -24.97
N GLU A 269 -52.62 30.33 -24.51
CA GLU A 269 -53.07 29.20 -25.32
C GLU A 269 -53.96 29.71 -26.46
N LYS A 270 -53.74 29.22 -27.70
CA LYS A 270 -54.81 28.72 -28.57
C LYS A 270 -54.30 28.10 -29.87
N ASN A 271 -54.95 27.00 -30.23
CA ASN A 271 -55.01 26.23 -31.49
C ASN A 271 -54.20 24.92 -31.42
N GLN A 272 -54.78 23.79 -30.99
CA GLN A 272 -55.79 22.92 -31.64
C GLN A 272 -55.39 22.36 -33.02
N ALA A 273 -55.59 21.04 -33.10
CA ALA A 273 -55.53 20.10 -34.23
C ALA A 273 -54.16 19.49 -34.56
#